data_AF-A0A950HD50-F1
#
_entry.id   AF-A0A950HD50-F1
#
_cell.length_a   1.000
_cell.length_b   1.000
_cell.length_c   1.000
_cell.angle_alpha   90.00
_cell.angle_beta   90.00
_cell.angle_gamma   90.00
#
_symmetry.space_group_name_H-M   'P 1'
#
loop_
_entity.id
_entity.type
_entity.pdbx_description
1 polymer ?
#
loop_
_entity_poly.entity_id
_entity_poly.type
_entity_poly.pdbx_seq_one_letter_code
_entity_poly.pdbx_strand_id
1 'polypeptide(L)'
;DGTVRVWDAASGEPLHRLTGHTGGVWAVAWSPDGSRLLTGGGDGTVRVWDAASGEPLHRLTGHTGGVWAVAWSPDGSRLLTGGRDGDVRVWDATSGLPVGFRIVTLPRHEIAIFDAIADQLVRASAGAWRWLGWNVVEDGRITRLPAESFGTLPPLHPAARSAESA
;
A
#
# COMPACT_ATOMS: atom_id res chain seq x y z
N ASP A 1 -3.82 -10.58 -18.12
CA ASP A 1 -5.21 -11.05 -17.91
C ASP A 1 -5.59 -11.11 -16.41
N GLY A 2 -4.79 -10.53 -15.50
CA GLY A 2 -5.07 -10.54 -14.06
C GLY A 2 -4.83 -11.89 -13.37
N THR A 3 -4.28 -12.89 -14.08
CA THR A 3 -3.96 -14.19 -13.49
C THR A 3 -2.49 -14.34 -13.18
N VAL A 4 -2.19 -15.05 -12.10
CA VAL A 4 -0.84 -15.56 -11.80
C VAL A 4 -0.84 -17.06 -12.07
N ARG A 5 0.23 -17.55 -12.68
CA ARG A 5 0.39 -18.98 -12.97
C ARG A 5 1.65 -19.49 -12.32
N VAL A 6 1.52 -20.61 -11.63
CA VAL A 6 2.63 -21.31 -10.98
C VAL A 6 2.92 -22.55 -11.82
N TRP A 7 4.20 -22.80 -12.05
CA TRP A 7 4.68 -23.90 -12.88
C TRP A 7 5.75 -24.65 -12.11
N ASP A 8 5.82 -25.96 -12.34
CA ASP A 8 6.96 -26.75 -11.91
C ASP A 8 8.17 -26.41 -12.79
N ALA A 9 9.26 -25.97 -12.18
CA ALA A 9 10.42 -25.47 -12.93
C ALA A 9 11.22 -26.59 -13.63
N ALA A 10 11.09 -27.84 -13.16
CA ALA A 10 11.82 -28.97 -13.73
C ALA A 10 11.12 -29.58 -14.95
N SER A 11 9.80 -29.75 -14.87
CA SER A 11 8.96 -30.36 -15.90
C SER A 11 8.30 -29.34 -16.82
N GLY A 12 8.11 -28.11 -16.38
CA GLY A 12 7.35 -27.09 -17.10
C GLY A 12 5.83 -27.29 -17.03
N GLU A 13 5.34 -28.19 -16.18
CA GLU A 13 3.91 -28.46 -16.01
C GLU A 13 3.23 -27.35 -15.17
N PRO A 14 1.99 -26.94 -15.52
CA PRO A 14 1.25 -25.95 -14.74
C PRO A 14 0.79 -26.56 -13.41
N LEU A 15 1.13 -25.91 -12.31
CA LEU A 15 0.70 -26.31 -10.97
C LEU A 15 -0.58 -25.60 -10.56
N HIS A 16 -0.60 -24.26 -10.67
CA HIS A 16 -1.74 -23.46 -10.23
C HIS A 16 -2.03 -22.30 -11.18
N ARG A 17 -3.32 -21.93 -11.24
CA ARG A 17 -3.81 -20.72 -11.88
C ARG A 17 -4.56 -19.88 -10.84
N LEU A 18 -3.89 -18.87 -10.31
CA LEU A 18 -4.38 -18.01 -9.25
C LEU A 18 -5.22 -16.88 -9.87
N THR A 19 -6.49 -16.80 -9.48
CA THR A 19 -7.45 -15.81 -9.99
C THR A 19 -7.94 -14.91 -8.86
N GLY A 20 -8.17 -13.63 -9.16
CA GLY A 20 -8.74 -12.69 -8.20
C GLY A 20 -8.30 -11.24 -8.38
N HIS A 21 -7.16 -10.98 -9.03
CA HIS A 21 -6.86 -9.61 -9.44
C HIS A 21 -7.79 -9.18 -10.57
N THR A 22 -8.36 -7.99 -10.46
CA THR A 22 -9.23 -7.40 -11.49
C THR A 22 -8.47 -6.49 -12.46
N GLY A 23 -7.20 -6.21 -12.16
CA GLY A 23 -6.25 -5.52 -13.02
C GLY A 23 -5.07 -6.42 -13.40
N GLY A 24 -4.15 -5.90 -14.23
CA GLY A 24 -2.91 -6.61 -14.55
C GLY A 24 -2.07 -6.88 -13.29
N VAL A 25 -1.40 -8.03 -13.22
CA VAL A 25 -0.45 -8.31 -12.13
C VAL A 25 0.90 -7.72 -12.52
N TRP A 26 1.46 -6.88 -11.67
CA TRP A 26 2.66 -6.11 -11.97
C TRP A 26 3.87 -6.54 -11.15
N ALA A 27 3.65 -7.20 -10.02
CA ALA A 27 4.71 -7.70 -9.17
C ALA A 27 4.35 -9.07 -8.58
N VAL A 28 5.35 -9.93 -8.42
CA VAL A 28 5.23 -11.23 -7.75
C VAL A 28 6.51 -11.53 -6.98
N ALA A 29 6.39 -12.13 -5.79
CA ALA A 29 7.51 -12.58 -5.00
C ALA A 29 7.17 -13.85 -4.22
N TRP A 30 8.11 -14.79 -4.16
CA TRP A 30 8.03 -15.95 -3.27
C TRP A 30 8.39 -15.54 -1.84
N SER A 31 7.75 -16.17 -0.86
CA SER A 31 8.21 -16.12 0.53
C SER A 31 9.57 -16.81 0.68
N PRO A 32 10.38 -16.47 1.69
CA PRO A 32 11.72 -17.03 1.86
C PRO A 32 11.74 -18.55 2.03
N ASP A 33 10.68 -19.12 2.61
CA ASP A 33 10.48 -20.56 2.78
C ASP A 33 9.80 -21.23 1.57
N GLY A 34 9.44 -20.46 0.54
CA GLY A 34 8.75 -20.96 -0.65
C GLY A 34 7.29 -21.40 -0.42
N SER A 35 6.73 -21.22 0.78
CA SER A 35 5.38 -21.70 1.09
C SER A 35 4.27 -20.81 0.56
N ARG A 36 4.57 -19.53 0.28
CA ARG A 36 3.59 -18.51 -0.09
C ARG A 36 4.05 -17.66 -1.26
N LEU A 37 3.08 -17.15 -2.02
CA LEU A 37 3.28 -16.15 -3.07
C LEU A 37 2.67 -14.83 -2.66
N LEU A 38 3.34 -13.73 -3.00
CA LEU A 38 2.86 -12.36 -2.83
C LEU A 38 2.72 -11.70 -4.19
N THR A 39 1.57 -11.10 -4.48
CA THR A 39 1.29 -10.51 -5.80
C THR A 39 0.73 -9.10 -5.66
N GLY A 40 1.23 -8.18 -6.49
CA GLY A 40 0.76 -6.80 -6.59
C GLY A 40 -0.03 -6.56 -7.87
N GLY A 41 -1.25 -6.03 -7.75
CA GLY A 41 -2.17 -5.83 -8.86
C GLY A 41 -2.36 -4.37 -9.26
N GLY A 42 -2.67 -4.16 -10.53
CA GLY A 42 -3.14 -2.90 -11.10
C GLY A 42 -4.50 -2.44 -10.55
N ASP A 43 -5.20 -3.32 -9.84
CA ASP A 43 -6.41 -3.04 -9.08
C ASP A 43 -6.13 -2.39 -7.69
N GLY A 44 -4.87 -2.09 -7.39
CA GLY A 44 -4.46 -1.51 -6.10
C GLY A 44 -4.49 -2.49 -4.94
N THR A 45 -4.68 -3.78 -5.21
CA THR A 45 -4.65 -4.81 -4.17
C THR A 45 -3.32 -5.54 -4.15
N VAL A 46 -2.96 -6.04 -2.97
CA VAL A 46 -1.90 -7.03 -2.81
C VAL A 46 -2.54 -8.32 -2.31
N ARG A 47 -2.10 -9.47 -2.81
CA ARG A 47 -2.64 -10.77 -2.42
C ARG A 47 -1.54 -11.71 -1.98
N VAL A 48 -1.84 -12.49 -0.96
CA VAL A 48 -0.98 -13.57 -0.47
C VAL A 48 -1.69 -14.88 -0.80
N TRP A 49 -0.94 -15.83 -1.33
CA TRP A 49 -1.45 -17.14 -1.76
C TRP A 49 -0.65 -18.24 -1.10
N ASP A 50 -1.30 -19.33 -0.79
CA ASP A 50 -0.64 -20.58 -0.45
C ASP A 50 -0.10 -21.22 -1.73
N ALA A 51 1.19 -21.54 -1.77
CA ALA A 51 1.83 -21.99 -2.99
C ALA A 51 1.54 -23.45 -3.34
N ALA A 52 1.18 -24.27 -2.35
CA ALA A 52 0.95 -25.70 -2.53
C ALA A 52 -0.49 -26.01 -2.97
N SER A 53 -1.46 -25.22 -2.50
CA SER A 53 -2.88 -25.36 -2.85
C SER A 53 -3.33 -24.36 -3.92
N GLY A 54 -2.65 -23.22 -4.03
CA GLY A 54 -3.09 -22.10 -4.87
C GLY A 54 -4.23 -21.28 -4.27
N GLU A 55 -4.61 -21.53 -3.01
CA GLU A 55 -5.68 -20.81 -2.35
C GLU A 55 -5.24 -19.40 -1.91
N PRO A 56 -6.13 -18.38 -1.98
CA PRO A 56 -5.85 -17.06 -1.44
C PRO A 56 -5.85 -17.10 0.10
N LEU A 57 -4.76 -16.63 0.70
CA LEU A 57 -4.63 -16.46 2.15
C LEU A 57 -5.07 -15.07 2.60
N HIS A 58 -4.61 -14.03 1.90
CA HIS A 58 -4.94 -12.65 2.23
C HIS A 58 -5.20 -11.80 1.00
N ARG A 59 -6.07 -10.80 1.16
CA ARG A 59 -6.27 -9.67 0.24
C ARG A 59 -6.04 -8.38 1.01
N LEU A 60 -4.90 -7.75 0.76
CA LEU A 60 -4.47 -6.52 1.42
C LEU A 60 -4.97 -5.33 0.60
N THR A 61 -5.72 -4.45 1.26
CA THR A 61 -6.29 -3.24 0.68
C THR A 61 -5.69 -2.00 1.36
N GLY A 62 -5.52 -0.93 0.59
CA GLY A 62 -5.00 0.32 1.10
C GLY A 62 -4.26 1.15 0.07
N HIS A 63 -3.67 0.52 -0.95
CA HIS A 63 -3.15 1.28 -2.09
C HIS A 63 -4.31 1.84 -2.92
N THR A 64 -4.22 3.11 -3.30
CA THR A 64 -5.22 3.81 -4.14
C THR A 64 -4.84 3.82 -5.62
N GLY A 65 -3.62 3.38 -5.94
CA GLY A 65 -3.15 3.10 -7.28
C GLY A 65 -2.58 1.69 -7.37
N GLY A 66 -2.35 1.20 -8.58
CA GLY A 66 -1.83 -0.16 -8.74
C GLY A 66 -0.44 -0.36 -8.13
N VAL A 67 -0.18 -1.58 -7.68
CA VAL A 67 1.00 -1.95 -6.89
C VAL A 67 2.11 -2.44 -7.80
N TRP A 68 3.23 -1.73 -7.81
CA TRP A 68 4.36 -1.99 -8.71
C TRP A 68 5.46 -2.82 -8.09
N ALA A 69 5.57 -2.83 -6.77
CA ALA A 69 6.62 -3.54 -6.05
C ALA A 69 6.03 -4.29 -4.86
N VAL A 70 6.49 -5.51 -4.68
CA VAL A 70 6.20 -6.34 -3.52
C VAL A 70 7.47 -7.08 -3.09
N ALA A 71 7.67 -7.25 -1.79
CA ALA A 71 8.79 -8.00 -1.25
C ALA A 71 8.40 -8.64 0.09
N TRP A 72 9.02 -9.78 0.39
CA TRP A 72 8.99 -10.40 1.72
C TRP A 72 10.19 -9.93 2.53
N SER A 73 10.03 -9.80 3.85
CA SER A 73 11.19 -9.74 4.74
C SER A 73 11.93 -11.08 4.75
N PRO A 74 13.24 -11.09 5.03
CA PRO A 74 14.04 -12.33 5.03
C PRO A 74 13.55 -13.40 6.00
N ASP A 75 12.92 -12.99 7.10
CA ASP A 75 12.32 -13.88 8.10
C ASP A 75 10.88 -14.31 7.76
N GLY A 76 10.31 -13.81 6.66
CA GLY A 76 8.96 -14.12 6.20
C GLY A 76 7.82 -13.54 7.06
N SER A 77 8.14 -12.68 8.05
CA SER A 77 7.15 -12.13 8.99
C SER A 77 6.47 -10.85 8.51
N ARG A 78 7.06 -10.17 7.52
CA ARG A 78 6.59 -8.88 6.99
C ARG A 78 6.55 -8.87 5.47
N LEU A 79 5.67 -8.02 4.95
CA LEU A 79 5.52 -7.73 3.53
C LEU A 79 5.79 -6.24 3.32
N LEU A 80 6.52 -5.89 2.28
CA LEU A 80 6.73 -4.51 1.84
C LEU A 80 6.07 -4.32 0.48
N THR A 81 5.27 -3.27 0.32
CA THR A 81 4.56 -3.00 -0.94
C THR A 81 4.72 -1.54 -1.34
N GLY A 82 4.88 -1.28 -2.64
CA GLY A 82 5.02 0.07 -3.21
C GLY A 82 4.05 0.27 -4.36
N GLY A 83 3.28 1.36 -4.33
CA GLY A 83 2.22 1.64 -5.29
C GLY A 83 2.41 2.92 -6.10
N ARG A 84 1.62 3.03 -7.17
CA ARG A 84 1.51 4.25 -7.99
C ARG A 84 1.02 5.47 -7.20
N ASP A 85 0.37 5.23 -6.07
CA ASP A 85 -0.05 6.26 -5.12
C ASP A 85 1.12 6.93 -4.39
N GLY A 86 2.35 6.44 -4.57
CA GLY A 86 3.56 6.98 -3.92
C GLY A 86 3.75 6.47 -2.49
N ASP A 87 2.85 5.59 -2.03
CA ASP A 87 2.92 4.98 -0.71
C ASP A 87 3.82 3.73 -0.75
N VAL A 88 4.58 3.56 0.32
CA VAL A 88 5.21 2.30 0.70
C VAL A 88 4.58 1.83 2.01
N ARG A 89 4.11 0.59 2.04
CA ARG A 89 3.38 0.01 3.18
C ARG A 89 4.06 -1.25 3.68
N VAL A 90 4.02 -1.42 5.00
CA VAL A 90 4.47 -2.64 5.68
C VAL A 90 3.26 -3.38 6.24
N TRP A 91 3.23 -4.69 6.04
CA TRP A 91 2.15 -5.57 6.48
C TRP A 91 2.71 -6.72 7.29
N ASP A 92 1.94 -7.20 8.25
CA ASP A 92 2.21 -8.46 8.92
C ASP A 92 1.76 -9.61 8.02
N ALA A 93 2.67 -10.53 7.73
CA ALA A 93 2.45 -11.58 6.74
C ALA A 93 1.48 -12.68 7.21
N THR A 94 1.19 -12.76 8.50
CA THR A 94 0.34 -13.79 9.11
C THR A 94 -1.10 -13.32 9.25
N SER A 95 -1.28 -12.05 9.63
CA SER A 95 -2.60 -11.44 9.81
C SER A 95 -3.10 -10.73 8.57
N GLY A 96 -2.20 -10.31 7.67
CA GLY A 96 -2.53 -9.46 6.53
C GLY A 96 -2.90 -8.03 6.92
N LEU A 97 -2.56 -7.59 8.13
CA LEU A 97 -2.86 -6.25 8.62
C LEU A 97 -1.66 -5.30 8.43
N PRO A 98 -1.90 -3.99 8.21
CA PRO A 98 -0.84 -2.99 8.23
C PRO A 98 -0.13 -2.97 9.58
N VAL A 99 1.19 -2.81 9.59
CA VAL A 99 1.99 -2.70 10.81
C VAL A 99 3.13 -1.70 10.66
N GLY A 100 3.61 -1.16 11.78
CA GLY A 100 4.73 -0.24 11.80
C GLY A 100 4.37 1.07 11.10
N PHE A 101 5.00 1.34 9.98
CA PHE A 101 4.91 2.63 9.31
C PHE A 101 4.47 2.52 7.84
N ARG A 102 3.85 3.59 7.37
CA ARG A 102 3.60 3.90 5.97
C ARG A 102 4.49 5.07 5.57
N ILE A 103 5.26 4.91 4.50
CA ILE A 103 6.08 5.98 3.94
C ILE A 103 5.34 6.56 2.74
N VAL A 104 5.21 7.88 2.70
CA VAL A 104 4.59 8.61 1.60
C VAL A 104 5.67 9.43 0.91
N THR A 105 5.84 9.22 -0.40
CA THR A 105 6.72 10.04 -1.22
C THR A 105 5.95 11.24 -1.74
N LEU A 106 6.42 12.43 -1.39
CA LEU A 106 5.86 13.72 -1.76
C LEU A 106 6.65 14.33 -2.92
N PRO A 107 6.12 15.35 -3.60
CA PRO A 107 6.84 15.99 -4.70
C PRO A 107 8.21 16.52 -4.25
N ARG A 108 9.15 16.57 -5.20
CA ARG A 108 10.56 16.94 -4.98
C ARG A 108 11.31 16.00 -4.01
N HIS A 109 10.93 14.73 -3.98
CA HIS A 109 11.55 13.69 -3.14
C HIS A 109 11.44 13.96 -1.62
N GLU A 110 10.47 14.78 -1.22
CA GLU A 110 10.13 14.92 0.19
C GLU A 110 9.45 13.64 0.69
N ILE A 111 9.61 13.32 1.97
CA ILE A 111 9.12 12.07 2.55
C ILE A 111 8.37 12.36 3.85
N ALA A 112 7.24 11.67 4.04
CA ALA A 112 6.52 11.64 5.30
C ALA A 112 6.33 10.19 5.74
N ILE A 113 6.53 9.94 7.03
CA ILE A 113 6.37 8.63 7.66
C ILE A 113 5.20 8.74 8.62
N PHE A 114 4.19 7.90 8.41
CA PHE A 114 3.01 7.79 9.25
C PHE A 114 3.01 6.47 9.99
N ASP A 115 2.42 6.44 11.18
CA ASP A 115 2.01 5.18 11.79
C ASP A 115 0.97 4.50 10.88
N ALA A 116 1.20 3.23 10.56
CA ALA A 116 0.39 2.52 9.58
C ALA A 116 -1.06 2.28 10.03
N ILE A 117 -1.35 2.38 11.33
CA ILE A 117 -2.65 2.06 11.93
C ILE A 117 -3.36 3.34 12.37
N ALA A 118 -2.69 4.17 13.17
CA ALA A 118 -3.24 5.41 13.73
C ALA A 118 -3.26 6.56 12.70
N ASP A 119 -2.60 6.38 11.56
CA ASP A 119 -2.42 7.38 10.49
C ASP A 119 -1.87 8.72 11.02
N GLN A 120 -1.05 8.66 12.07
CA GLN A 120 -0.41 9.82 12.68
C GLN A 120 0.97 10.04 12.09
N LEU A 121 1.33 11.30 11.83
CA LEU A 121 2.68 11.64 11.35
C LEU A 121 3.72 11.35 12.42
N VAL A 122 4.68 10.49 12.10
CA VAL A 122 5.81 10.12 12.98
C VAL A 122 7.05 10.96 12.67
N ARG A 123 7.35 11.16 11.38
CA ARG A 123 8.51 11.93 10.92
C ARG A 123 8.26 12.47 9.52
N ALA A 124 8.83 13.63 9.20
CA ALA A 124 8.82 14.17 7.85
C ALA A 124 10.15 14.84 7.51
N SER A 125 10.50 14.90 6.23
CA SER A 125 11.59 15.74 5.74
C SER A 125 11.21 17.22 5.87
N ALA A 126 12.20 18.11 5.94
CA ALA A 126 11.95 19.53 6.23
C ALA A 126 11.02 20.22 5.21
N GLY A 127 11.05 19.81 3.92
CA GLY A 127 10.17 20.36 2.90
C GLY A 127 8.83 19.65 2.78
N ALA A 128 8.62 18.51 3.46
CA ALA A 128 7.37 17.76 3.43
C ALA A 128 6.19 18.60 3.92
N TRP A 129 6.40 19.51 4.87
CA TRP A 129 5.37 20.39 5.40
C TRP A 129 4.74 21.32 4.36
N ARG A 130 5.40 21.57 3.22
CA ARG A 130 4.80 22.29 2.08
C ARG A 130 3.70 21.48 1.39
N TRP A 131 3.75 20.17 1.55
CA TRP A 131 2.85 19.19 0.97
C TRP A 131 1.99 18.48 2.01
N LEU A 132 2.17 18.78 3.28
CA LEU A 132 1.36 18.27 4.39
C LEU A 132 0.59 19.45 4.97
N GLY A 133 -0.73 19.43 4.87
CA GLY A 133 -1.58 20.47 5.43
C GLY A 133 -2.83 20.80 4.63
N TRP A 134 -3.50 21.87 5.06
CA TRP A 134 -4.87 22.22 4.67
C TRP A 134 -4.91 22.87 3.30
N ASN A 135 -5.88 22.49 2.47
CA ASN A 135 -6.27 23.31 1.33
C ASN A 135 -7.19 24.40 1.86
N VAL A 136 -6.74 25.64 1.82
CA VAL A 136 -7.54 26.82 2.17
C VAL A 136 -7.77 27.62 0.90
N VAL A 137 -9.00 28.10 0.69
CA VAL A 137 -9.29 29.04 -0.38
C VAL A 137 -9.08 30.44 0.19
N GLU A 138 -8.02 31.11 -0.25
CA GLU A 138 -7.69 32.48 0.11
C GLU A 138 -7.75 33.32 -1.17
N ASP A 139 -8.59 34.35 -1.19
CA ASP A 139 -8.86 35.20 -2.37
C ASP A 139 -9.18 34.43 -3.66
N GLY A 140 -9.95 33.35 -3.55
CA GLY A 140 -10.36 32.52 -4.69
C GLY A 140 -9.26 31.60 -5.24
N ARG A 141 -8.08 31.54 -4.61
CA ARG A 141 -7.02 30.58 -4.95
C ARG A 141 -6.93 29.50 -3.88
N ILE A 142 -6.78 28.25 -4.32
CA ILE A 142 -6.45 27.14 -3.41
C ILE A 142 -4.98 27.30 -3.00
N THR A 143 -4.77 27.71 -1.76
CA THR A 143 -3.45 27.81 -1.11
C THR A 143 -3.31 26.66 -0.13
N ARG A 144 -2.18 25.95 -0.18
CA ARG A 144 -1.89 24.87 0.76
C ARG A 144 -1.10 25.41 1.94
N LEU A 145 -1.71 25.42 3.12
CA LEU A 145 -1.07 25.90 4.34
C LEU A 145 -0.34 24.74 5.03
N PRO A 146 0.92 24.92 5.46
CA PRO A 146 1.67 23.90 6.18
C PRO A 146 0.91 23.45 7.43
N ALA A 147 0.93 22.15 7.73
CA ALA A 147 0.26 21.61 8.92
C ALA A 147 0.80 22.20 10.23
N GLU A 148 2.07 22.63 10.24
CA GLU A 148 2.68 23.37 11.35
C GLU A 148 1.89 24.62 11.76
N SER A 149 1.13 25.23 10.84
CA SER A 149 0.35 26.44 11.08
C SER A 149 -1.00 26.22 11.78
N PHE A 150 -1.52 24.97 11.82
CA PHE A 150 -2.89 24.69 12.31
C PHE A 150 -3.00 23.49 13.27
N GLY A 151 -1.89 22.86 13.68
CA GLY A 151 -1.91 21.70 14.57
C GLY A 151 -2.06 20.37 13.82
N THR A 152 -2.62 19.34 14.48
CA THR A 152 -2.72 17.97 13.95
C THR A 152 -3.31 17.91 12.54
N LEU A 153 -2.68 17.13 11.66
CA LEU A 153 -3.13 16.92 10.28
C LEU A 153 -4.58 16.40 10.26
N PRO A 154 -5.45 16.89 9.35
CA PRO A 154 -6.75 16.29 9.14
C PRO A 154 -6.59 14.85 8.63
N PRO A 155 -7.54 13.94 8.93
CA PRO A 155 -7.50 12.58 8.42
C PRO A 155 -7.44 12.59 6.90
N LEU A 156 -6.47 11.88 6.33
CA LEU A 156 -6.15 11.92 4.90
C LEU A 156 -7.18 11.18 4.02
N HIS A 157 -8.25 10.66 4.60
CA HIS A 157 -9.35 10.01 3.89
C HIS A 157 -10.67 10.74 4.16
N PRO A 158 -11.53 10.97 3.14
CA PRO A 158 -12.90 11.41 3.37
C PRO A 158 -13.68 10.25 3.99
N ALA A 159 -13.75 10.19 5.32
CA ALA A 159 -14.96 9.68 5.94
C ALA A 159 -16.05 10.72 5.66
N ALA A 160 -17.18 10.24 5.14
CA ALA A 160 -18.31 11.04 4.70
C ALA A 160 -18.58 12.25 5.61
N ARG A 161 -18.68 13.44 5.01
CA ARG A 161 -19.52 14.50 5.58
C ARG A 161 -20.95 14.00 5.56
N SER A 162 -21.35 13.28 6.59
CA SER A 162 -22.76 13.05 6.92
C SER A 162 -23.17 14.05 7.98
N ALA A 163 -23.99 14.99 7.54
CA ALA A 163 -24.94 15.79 8.30
C ALA A 163 -24.39 16.55 9.52
N GLU A 164 -24.06 17.83 9.30
CA GLU A 164 -24.40 18.88 10.26
C GLU A 164 -24.54 20.21 9.49
N SER A 165 -25.77 20.49 9.06
CA SER A 165 -26.33 21.84 9.07
C SER A 165 -27.84 21.70 9.17
N ALA A 166 -28.36 22.04 10.35
CA ALA A 166 -29.71 22.55 10.52
C ALA A 166 -29.89 23.85 9.71
#